data_AF-A0A2V7L906-F1
#
_entry.id   AF-A0A2V7L906-F1
#
_cell.length_a   1.000
_cell.length_b   1.000
_cell.length_c   1.000
_cell.angle_alpha   90.00
_cell.angle_beta   90.00
_cell.angle_gamma   90.00
#
_symmetry.space_group_name_H-M   'P 1'
#
loop_
_entity.id
_entity.type
_entity.pdbx_description
1 polymer ?
#
loop_
_entity_poly.entity_id
_entity_poly.type
_entity_poly.pdbx_seq_one_letter_code
_entity_poly.pdbx_strand_id
1 'polypeptide(L)'
;MDRRPGDHAGRGGWRGDTDADAIHGQGDSGDGTRYDRGRRCREHVSRRSRLRQRDQPRCRREPHRSGNRGVDRGARVLSLPRHPASLDHGRQHARRGSRRCRRAAGDHPVATVFAPAHGREVTEVKLAHLADLHLGFRQYDRQTPRGGNQREADVADAFRRAVDDLLVQRPDLIVLAGDIFHSVRPTNPAILFLFQQLHRLRTGLPESPVVMIAGEHDTPRSVETGTILRLYEALGVDVVVDQARHLTFSKLDCSVLAVPHQAVMQPDRPALRPQRGTTFNILLIHGHLPGVGEERGTAEYGGALLDHHDLAPAQWDYVALGHYHVAQQVADNAWYAGSLEYVSPNPWGQLQDEADRSRVGKCYLLVDLPAARVVPRPIAPARRHIDLAPIEGKGLTPQELDERIKDAVAKAKPSIDDQIVRQLVFDVSRATARDLDHAAVRAFKARALHFQLDLRRPETQRVEGAGPSASGRRQTLPETVRDFLEHRPLDADLDRAEFVRLGVEYVGHASEEEGG
;
A
#
# COMPACT_ATOMS: atom_id res chain seq x y z
N MET A 1 21.80 46.33 40.89
CA MET A 1 20.86 47.06 41.74
C MET A 1 19.47 46.58 41.37
N ASP A 2 18.93 45.62 42.12
CA ASP A 2 17.49 45.38 42.10
C ASP A 2 17.05 44.79 43.44
N ARG A 3 15.89 45.27 43.89
CA ARG A 3 15.40 45.24 45.27
C ARG A 3 14.61 43.95 45.57
N ARG A 4 14.83 43.36 46.76
CA ARG A 4 13.83 42.61 47.55
C ARG A 4 12.81 43.59 48.17
N PRO A 5 11.66 43.22 48.79
CA PRO A 5 11.28 41.94 49.48
C PRO A 5 9.82 41.49 49.19
N GLY A 6 9.22 40.43 49.77
CA GLY A 6 9.52 39.65 50.97
C GLY A 6 8.62 38.41 51.14
N ASP A 7 8.99 37.62 52.14
CA ASP A 7 8.30 36.44 52.69
C ASP A 7 6.99 36.80 53.40
N HIS A 8 6.03 35.87 53.42
CA HIS A 8 5.39 35.42 54.67
C HIS A 8 4.66 34.08 54.48
N ALA A 9 5.01 33.13 55.36
CA ALA A 9 4.39 31.84 55.55
C ALA A 9 3.08 31.93 56.38
N GLY A 10 2.16 31.00 56.16
CA GLY A 10 0.98 30.78 57.00
C GLY A 10 0.43 29.36 56.86
N ARG A 11 0.46 28.60 57.96
CA ARG A 11 0.07 27.19 58.12
C ARG A 11 -1.43 27.02 58.42
N GLY A 12 -1.94 25.81 58.13
CA GLY A 12 -3.14 25.19 58.72
C GLY A 12 -3.89 24.34 57.69
N GLY A 13 -4.15 23.03 57.79
CA GLY A 13 -3.97 22.04 58.86
C GLY A 13 -5.32 21.53 59.39
N TRP A 14 -5.91 20.49 58.79
CA TRP A 14 -6.97 19.56 59.30
C TRP A 14 -6.99 18.36 58.30
N ARG A 15 -6.46 17.15 58.57
CA ARG A 15 -6.87 16.02 59.42
C ARG A 15 -8.33 15.56 59.27
N GLY A 16 -8.48 14.28 58.92
CA GLY A 16 -9.73 13.51 58.89
C GLY A 16 -9.51 12.12 58.26
N ASP A 17 -8.74 11.27 58.94
CA ASP A 17 -8.67 9.81 58.72
C ASP A 17 -10.03 9.16 59.03
N THR A 18 -10.33 8.04 58.38
CA THR A 18 -10.63 6.78 59.10
C THR A 18 -10.43 5.58 58.16
N ASP A 19 -9.46 4.76 58.54
CA ASP A 19 -9.26 3.37 58.16
C ASP A 19 -10.43 2.45 58.55
N ALA A 20 -10.55 1.33 57.85
CA ALA A 20 -10.90 0.05 58.47
C ALA A 20 -10.27 -1.11 57.68
N ASP A 21 -9.25 -1.70 58.30
CA ASP A 21 -8.53 -2.92 57.94
C ASP A 21 -9.36 -4.21 58.13
N ALA A 22 -8.77 -5.30 57.60
CA ALA A 22 -8.71 -6.67 58.15
C ALA A 22 -9.72 -7.73 57.63
N ILE A 23 -9.39 -9.02 57.39
CA ILE A 23 -8.18 -9.87 57.56
C ILE A 23 -8.45 -11.28 56.94
N HIS A 24 -7.38 -11.99 56.55
CA HIS A 24 -7.14 -13.47 56.41
C HIS A 24 -7.71 -14.40 55.32
N GLY A 25 -6.78 -15.22 54.80
CA GLY A 25 -7.01 -16.59 54.34
C GLY A 25 -5.81 -17.23 53.60
N GLN A 26 -4.86 -17.83 54.35
CA GLN A 26 -3.89 -18.81 53.84
C GLN A 26 -4.55 -20.20 53.73
N GLY A 27 -4.10 -21.04 52.79
CA GLY A 27 -4.44 -22.46 52.72
C GLY A 27 -3.71 -23.20 51.59
N ASP A 28 -3.06 -24.30 51.93
CA ASP A 28 -2.03 -25.04 51.22
C ASP A 28 -2.57 -26.31 50.52
N SER A 29 -1.78 -26.85 49.58
CA SER A 29 -1.68 -28.27 49.13
C SER A 29 -2.81 -28.98 48.32
N GLY A 30 -2.39 -29.72 47.27
CA GLY A 30 -2.92 -31.08 47.00
C GLY A 30 -3.54 -31.41 45.63
N ASP A 31 -2.71 -31.98 44.74
CA ASP A 31 -2.94 -33.16 43.87
C ASP A 31 -3.93 -33.18 42.66
N GLY A 32 -3.38 -33.64 41.53
CA GLY A 32 -3.97 -34.68 40.68
C GLY A 32 -5.13 -34.34 39.72
N THR A 33 -4.83 -34.22 38.42
CA THR A 33 -5.36 -35.16 37.39
C THR A 33 -4.85 -34.86 35.98
N ARG A 34 -4.38 -35.93 35.33
CA ARG A 34 -4.00 -36.05 33.91
C ARG A 34 -5.25 -35.92 33.02
N TYR A 35 -5.12 -35.27 31.86
CA TYR A 35 -5.88 -35.66 30.67
C TYR A 35 -5.02 -35.57 29.40
N ASP A 36 -4.94 -36.73 28.76
CA ASP A 36 -4.19 -37.09 27.57
C ASP A 36 -4.85 -36.55 26.29
N ARG A 37 -4.07 -35.97 25.36
CA ARG A 37 -4.54 -35.61 24.01
C ARG A 37 -3.87 -36.52 23.00
N GLY A 38 -4.63 -37.54 22.59
CA GLY A 38 -4.29 -38.47 21.53
C GLY A 38 -4.17 -37.81 20.16
N ARG A 39 -3.12 -38.24 19.44
CA ARG A 39 -2.92 -38.10 17.99
C ARG A 39 -3.90 -39.00 17.22
N ARG A 40 -4.28 -38.58 16.00
CA ARG A 40 -4.41 -39.40 14.77
C ARG A 40 -4.73 -38.46 13.60
N CYS A 41 -3.79 -38.29 12.68
CA CYS A 41 -3.61 -39.04 11.42
C CYS A 41 -4.58 -38.60 10.31
N ARG A 42 -3.97 -38.03 9.25
CA ARG A 42 -4.54 -37.73 7.94
C ARG A 42 -4.58 -39.02 7.12
N GLU A 43 -5.64 -39.20 6.34
CA GLU A 43 -5.61 -40.02 5.13
C GLU A 43 -6.31 -39.31 3.97
N HIS A 44 -5.69 -39.44 2.80
CA HIS A 44 -6.09 -38.98 1.48
C HIS A 44 -6.94 -40.04 0.77
N VAL A 45 -8.04 -39.65 0.10
CA VAL A 45 -8.60 -40.34 -1.09
C VAL A 45 -9.38 -39.28 -1.90
N SER A 46 -8.92 -38.81 -3.07
CA SER A 46 -9.01 -39.34 -4.44
C SER A 46 -10.40 -39.28 -5.12
N ARG A 47 -10.51 -38.31 -6.05
CA ARG A 47 -11.04 -38.34 -7.44
C ARG A 47 -12.37 -39.04 -7.83
N ARG A 48 -13.16 -38.22 -8.56
CA ARG A 48 -13.99 -38.49 -9.78
C ARG A 48 -15.33 -39.24 -9.58
N SER A 49 -16.46 -38.61 -9.98
CA SER A 49 -17.02 -38.69 -11.35
C SER A 49 -18.46 -38.14 -11.49
N ARG A 50 -18.65 -37.36 -12.57
CA ARG A 50 -19.76 -37.29 -13.54
C ARG A 50 -21.25 -37.25 -13.11
N LEU A 51 -21.87 -36.13 -13.53
CA LEU A 51 -23.12 -35.98 -14.31
C LEU A 51 -24.40 -36.69 -13.84
N ARG A 52 -25.45 -35.89 -13.58
CA ARG A 52 -26.79 -36.07 -14.15
C ARG A 52 -27.61 -34.77 -14.07
N GLN A 53 -28.27 -34.46 -15.18
CA GLN A 53 -29.30 -33.43 -15.37
C GLN A 53 -30.53 -33.72 -14.49
N ARG A 54 -31.21 -32.67 -14.00
CA ARG A 54 -32.63 -32.39 -14.31
C ARG A 54 -33.20 -31.17 -13.57
N ASP A 55 -34.01 -30.44 -14.34
CA ASP A 55 -35.25 -29.72 -14.02
C ASP A 55 -35.22 -28.39 -13.23
N GLN A 56 -35.54 -27.32 -13.98
CA GLN A 56 -36.16 -26.09 -13.49
C GLN A 56 -37.56 -26.36 -12.90
N PRO A 57 -38.11 -25.41 -12.12
CA PRO A 57 -39.34 -24.80 -12.59
C PRO A 57 -39.43 -23.28 -12.45
N ARG A 58 -40.33 -22.76 -13.29
CA ARG A 58 -40.68 -21.36 -13.58
C ARG A 58 -41.43 -20.63 -12.46
N CYS A 59 -41.23 -19.31 -12.49
CA CYS A 59 -42.16 -18.20 -12.18
C CYS A 59 -43.63 -18.54 -11.88
N ARG A 60 -44.15 -17.94 -10.80
CA ARG A 60 -45.53 -17.44 -10.69
C ARG A 60 -45.56 -16.07 -10.01
N ARG A 61 -46.10 -15.07 -10.73
CA ARG A 61 -46.72 -13.86 -10.18
C ARG A 61 -48.17 -14.21 -9.79
N GLU A 62 -48.70 -13.60 -8.72
CA GLU A 62 -50.05 -13.00 -8.65
C GLU A 62 -50.37 -12.43 -7.24
N PRO A 63 -51.45 -11.62 -7.04
CA PRO A 63 -51.36 -10.32 -6.37
C PRO A 63 -52.35 -10.11 -5.19
N HIS A 64 -52.47 -8.84 -4.75
CA HIS A 64 -53.62 -8.16 -4.12
C HIS A 64 -53.59 -7.74 -2.62
N ARG A 65 -53.69 -6.40 -2.48
CA ARG A 65 -54.66 -5.57 -1.70
C ARG A 65 -54.53 -5.35 -0.18
N SER A 66 -54.37 -4.04 0.09
CA SER A 66 -55.14 -3.15 0.99
C SER A 66 -55.07 -3.34 2.51
N GLY A 67 -54.66 -2.26 3.19
CA GLY A 67 -54.88 -2.04 4.61
C GLY A 67 -54.37 -0.66 5.05
N ASN A 68 -55.25 0.34 4.99
CA ASN A 68 -55.01 1.73 5.35
C ASN A 68 -55.02 1.92 6.88
N ARG A 69 -54.12 2.73 7.44
CA ARG A 69 -54.30 3.52 8.68
C ARG A 69 -53.17 4.55 8.78
N GLY A 70 -53.53 5.82 8.62
CA GLY A 70 -52.61 6.95 8.70
C GLY A 70 -52.39 7.46 10.13
N VAL A 71 -51.34 8.27 10.28
CA VAL A 71 -51.30 9.42 11.20
C VAL A 71 -50.43 10.50 10.54
N ASP A 72 -50.99 11.69 10.46
CA ASP A 72 -50.42 12.95 9.99
C ASP A 72 -49.14 13.38 10.71
N ARG A 73 -48.25 14.09 9.98
CA ARG A 73 -47.79 15.45 10.33
C ARG A 73 -46.83 16.04 9.27
N GLY A 74 -47.33 17.06 8.57
CA GLY A 74 -46.63 18.34 8.35
C GLY A 74 -45.52 18.43 7.29
N ALA A 75 -45.90 18.72 6.03
CA ALA A 75 -45.01 19.32 5.04
C ALA A 75 -45.62 20.63 4.50
N ARG A 76 -44.87 21.74 4.62
CA ARG A 76 -45.14 23.02 3.93
C ARG A 76 -44.55 22.93 2.53
N VAL A 77 -45.38 23.11 1.50
CA VAL A 77 -44.95 23.29 0.10
C VAL A 77 -45.52 24.61 -0.41
N LEU A 78 -44.63 25.44 -0.96
CA LEU A 78 -44.93 26.72 -1.60
C LEU A 78 -45.51 26.50 -3.00
N SER A 79 -46.50 27.32 -3.31
CA SER A 79 -47.33 27.36 -4.52
C SER A 79 -46.64 28.10 -5.68
N LEU A 80 -46.89 27.64 -6.92
CA LEU A 80 -46.66 28.37 -8.17
C LEU A 80 -47.97 28.46 -8.97
N PRO A 81 -48.31 29.61 -9.59
CA PRO A 81 -49.57 29.78 -10.31
C PRO A 81 -49.48 29.45 -11.81
N ARG A 82 -50.67 29.20 -12.39
CA ARG A 82 -50.96 28.75 -13.76
C ARG A 82 -51.06 29.90 -14.78
N HIS A 83 -50.84 29.49 -16.04
CA HIS A 83 -51.13 30.06 -17.39
C HIS A 83 -52.25 31.10 -17.59
N PRO A 84 -52.23 31.77 -18.76
CA PRO A 84 -53.15 31.45 -19.89
C PRO A 84 -52.40 31.23 -21.24
N ALA A 85 -52.77 30.26 -22.10
CA ALA A 85 -53.73 30.27 -23.24
C ALA A 85 -53.40 31.35 -24.31
N SER A 86 -53.34 31.12 -25.63
CA SER A 86 -54.29 30.37 -26.48
C SER A 86 -53.86 30.30 -27.99
N LEU A 87 -54.32 29.25 -28.71
CA LEU A 87 -54.79 29.22 -30.14
C LEU A 87 -53.78 29.43 -31.31
N ASP A 88 -53.87 28.84 -32.51
CA ASP A 88 -54.64 27.73 -33.09
C ASP A 88 -54.14 27.37 -34.53
N HIS A 89 -54.44 26.14 -34.97
CA HIS A 89 -54.66 25.62 -36.34
C HIS A 89 -53.58 25.56 -37.45
N GLY A 90 -53.49 24.37 -38.08
CA GLY A 90 -52.95 24.20 -39.43
C GLY A 90 -52.58 22.77 -39.86
N ARG A 91 -53.57 21.90 -40.06
CA ARG A 91 -53.41 20.59 -40.73
C ARG A 91 -52.97 20.77 -42.20
N GLN A 92 -52.15 19.85 -42.72
CA GLN A 92 -52.43 19.20 -44.02
C GLN A 92 -51.66 17.89 -44.24
N HIS A 93 -52.39 16.93 -44.81
CA HIS A 93 -52.01 15.56 -45.16
C HIS A 93 -51.18 15.48 -46.45
N ALA A 94 -50.32 14.46 -46.59
CA ALA A 94 -50.24 13.67 -47.82
C ALA A 94 -49.53 12.31 -47.60
N ARG A 95 -50.00 11.31 -48.34
CA ARG A 95 -49.78 9.87 -48.19
C ARG A 95 -48.61 9.34 -49.03
N ARG A 96 -48.00 8.26 -48.52
CA ARG A 96 -47.48 7.03 -49.17
C ARG A 96 -46.87 7.11 -50.58
N GLY A 97 -45.66 6.56 -50.70
CA GLY A 97 -45.14 6.00 -51.96
C GLY A 97 -43.90 5.13 -51.75
N SER A 98 -44.08 3.82 -51.57
CA SER A 98 -43.03 2.81 -51.56
C SER A 98 -42.60 2.44 -52.99
N ARG A 99 -41.33 2.58 -53.34
CA ARG A 99 -40.70 1.82 -54.45
C ARG A 99 -39.25 1.47 -54.12
N ARG A 100 -38.98 0.16 -54.07
CA ARG A 100 -37.65 -0.45 -54.21
C ARG A 100 -37.23 -0.40 -55.67
N CYS A 101 -35.95 -0.10 -55.94
CA CYS A 101 -35.17 -0.72 -57.02
C CYS A 101 -33.66 -0.57 -56.76
N ARG A 102 -32.87 -1.40 -57.45
CA ARG A 102 -31.55 -1.92 -57.09
C ARG A 102 -30.36 -1.05 -57.55
N ARG A 103 -29.25 -1.17 -56.79
CA ARG A 103 -27.80 -1.18 -57.15
C ARG A 103 -27.26 -0.21 -58.22
N ALA A 104 -26.23 0.56 -57.84
CA ALA A 104 -24.90 0.53 -58.46
C ALA A 104 -23.87 1.25 -57.56
N ALA A 105 -22.65 0.75 -57.56
CA ALA A 105 -21.48 1.26 -56.85
C ALA A 105 -20.88 2.50 -57.54
N GLY A 106 -20.17 3.33 -56.78
CA GLY A 106 -19.36 4.44 -57.29
C GLY A 106 -18.71 5.20 -56.13
N ASP A 107 -17.40 5.02 -56.01
CA ASP A 107 -16.50 5.67 -55.07
C ASP A 107 -16.58 7.20 -55.08
N HIS A 108 -16.44 7.81 -53.90
CA HIS A 108 -15.65 9.02 -53.59
C HIS A 108 -15.98 9.48 -52.16
N PRO A 109 -15.14 9.23 -51.15
CA PRO A 109 -15.22 10.00 -49.91
C PRO A 109 -14.58 11.37 -50.17
N VAL A 110 -15.42 12.40 -50.16
CA VAL A 110 -15.00 13.79 -50.02
C VAL A 110 -14.22 13.88 -48.71
N ALA A 111 -12.89 14.01 -48.81
CA ALA A 111 -12.05 14.31 -47.67
C ALA A 111 -12.37 15.73 -47.23
N THR A 112 -13.24 15.87 -46.23
CA THR A 112 -13.37 17.10 -45.47
C THR A 112 -12.07 17.29 -44.69
N VAL A 113 -11.13 18.01 -45.30
CA VAL A 113 -9.92 18.49 -44.63
C VAL A 113 -10.39 19.47 -43.57
N PHE A 114 -10.47 19.03 -42.31
CA PHE A 114 -10.53 19.92 -41.18
C PHE A 114 -9.21 20.68 -41.12
N ALA A 115 -9.22 21.92 -41.61
CA ALA A 115 -8.16 22.86 -41.28
C ALA A 115 -8.15 23.04 -39.75
N PRO A 116 -7.02 22.87 -39.06
CA PRO A 116 -6.98 23.16 -37.63
C PRO A 116 -7.22 24.65 -37.46
N ALA A 117 -8.25 24.99 -36.69
CA ALA A 117 -8.47 26.35 -36.22
C ALA A 117 -7.19 26.80 -35.51
N HIS A 118 -6.67 27.97 -35.89
CA HIS A 118 -5.51 28.61 -35.28
C HIS A 118 -5.76 28.88 -33.78
N GLY A 119 -5.52 27.86 -32.97
CA GLY A 119 -5.29 27.94 -31.53
C GLY A 119 -3.80 28.16 -31.31
N ARG A 120 -3.47 28.97 -30.30
CA ARG A 120 -2.11 29.23 -29.79
C ARG A 120 -1.24 27.98 -29.88
N GLU A 121 -0.12 28.07 -30.59
CA GLU A 121 0.85 26.98 -30.71
C GLU A 121 1.36 26.66 -29.30
N VAL A 122 0.96 25.51 -28.75
CA VAL A 122 1.39 25.07 -27.42
C VAL A 122 2.78 24.48 -27.60
N THR A 123 3.79 25.24 -27.21
CA THR A 123 5.20 24.84 -27.37
C THR A 123 5.78 24.16 -26.13
N GLU A 124 5.08 24.26 -24.99
CA GLU A 124 5.51 23.71 -23.71
C GLU A 124 4.30 23.24 -22.90
N VAL A 125 4.48 22.17 -22.12
CA VAL A 125 3.47 21.65 -21.19
C VAL A 125 4.12 21.41 -19.84
N LYS A 126 3.55 21.98 -18.77
CA LYS A 126 3.94 21.70 -17.39
C LYS A 126 3.04 20.60 -16.82
N LEU A 127 3.63 19.43 -16.59
CA LEU A 127 2.97 18.27 -15.99
C LEU A 127 3.26 18.21 -14.49
N ALA A 128 2.26 17.86 -13.68
CA ALA A 128 2.46 17.36 -12.33
C ALA A 128 2.21 15.85 -12.28
N HIS A 129 3.21 15.09 -11.84
CA HIS A 129 3.17 13.64 -11.70
C HIS A 129 3.23 13.23 -10.22
N LEU A 130 2.14 12.63 -9.75
CA LEU A 130 2.02 12.02 -8.42
C LEU A 130 1.69 10.53 -8.58
N ALA A 131 2.05 9.71 -7.59
CA ALA A 131 1.73 8.29 -7.55
C ALA A 131 1.56 7.83 -6.09
N ASP A 132 1.02 6.62 -5.91
CA ASP A 132 1.11 5.84 -4.67
C ASP A 132 0.70 6.64 -3.42
N LEU A 133 -0.49 7.25 -3.49
CA LEU A 133 -1.02 8.11 -2.43
C LEU A 133 -1.40 7.31 -1.18
N HIS A 134 -1.90 6.08 -1.36
CA HIS A 134 -2.37 5.17 -0.32
C HIS A 134 -3.28 5.83 0.72
N LEU A 135 -4.25 6.64 0.27
CA LEU A 135 -5.23 7.24 1.17
C LEU A 135 -5.98 6.15 1.95
N GLY A 136 -6.17 6.38 3.24
CA GLY A 136 -6.72 5.37 4.16
C GLY A 136 -5.68 4.39 4.73
N PHE A 137 -4.38 4.57 4.44
CA PHE A 137 -3.31 3.80 5.09
C PHE A 137 -3.36 3.98 6.60
N ARG A 138 -3.35 2.87 7.32
CA ARG A 138 -3.39 2.84 8.79
C ARG A 138 -2.23 2.02 9.30
N GLN A 139 -1.55 2.57 10.29
CA GLN A 139 -0.48 1.87 10.99
C GLN A 139 -0.39 2.39 12.41
N TYR A 140 0.00 1.49 13.31
CA TYR A 140 0.09 1.71 14.76
C TYR A 140 -1.25 2.05 15.42
N ASP A 141 -1.33 1.92 16.74
CA ASP A 141 -2.58 2.09 17.49
C ASP A 141 -2.81 3.52 17.99
N ARG A 142 -2.08 4.49 17.44
CA ARG A 142 -2.20 5.91 17.82
C ARG A 142 -3.40 6.55 17.14
N GLN A 143 -4.14 7.33 17.92
CA GLN A 143 -5.33 8.05 17.45
C GLN A 143 -5.13 9.56 17.49
N THR A 144 -5.73 10.23 16.52
CA THR A 144 -5.94 11.68 16.53
C THR A 144 -6.89 12.08 17.67
N PRO A 145 -6.95 13.36 18.07
CA PRO A 145 -7.93 13.85 19.04
C PRO A 145 -9.40 13.62 18.65
N ARG A 146 -9.67 13.36 17.36
CA ARG A 146 -11.00 13.07 16.82
C ARG A 146 -11.31 11.57 16.77
N GLY A 147 -10.44 10.71 17.30
CA GLY A 147 -10.62 9.26 17.37
C GLY A 147 -10.27 8.47 16.09
N GLY A 148 -9.82 9.14 15.02
CA GLY A 148 -9.29 8.47 13.82
C GLY A 148 -7.84 8.00 13.98
N ASN A 149 -7.35 7.08 13.16
CA ASN A 149 -5.95 6.64 13.19
C ASN A 149 -5.00 7.79 12.81
N GLN A 150 -3.89 7.94 13.54
CA GLN A 150 -2.97 9.06 13.33
C GLN A 150 -2.21 8.95 12.00
N ARG A 151 -1.80 7.75 11.56
CA ARG A 151 -1.12 7.58 10.27
C ARG A 151 -2.03 7.83 9.08
N GLU A 152 -3.31 7.48 9.17
CA GLU A 152 -4.30 7.84 8.14
C GLU A 152 -4.40 9.36 7.97
N ALA A 153 -4.38 10.10 9.08
CA ALA A 153 -4.38 11.57 9.05
C ALA A 153 -3.08 12.15 8.47
N ASP A 154 -1.93 11.54 8.75
CA ASP A 154 -0.63 11.99 8.26
C ASP A 154 -0.51 11.86 6.74
N VAL A 155 -0.94 10.72 6.20
CA VAL A 155 -0.95 10.45 4.76
C VAL A 155 -1.90 11.41 4.05
N ALA A 156 -3.10 11.62 4.62
CA ALA A 156 -4.03 12.62 4.11
C ALA A 156 -3.41 14.03 4.13
N ASP A 157 -2.72 14.41 5.21
CA ASP A 157 -2.09 15.72 5.32
C ASP A 157 -0.96 15.92 4.30
N ALA A 158 -0.17 14.89 4.00
CA ALA A 158 0.84 14.92 2.95
C ALA A 158 0.22 15.22 1.57
N PHE A 159 -0.88 14.55 1.22
CA PHE A 159 -1.60 14.84 -0.03
C PHE A 159 -2.23 16.24 -0.03
N ARG A 160 -2.78 16.70 1.12
CA ARG A 160 -3.29 18.07 1.26
C ARG A 160 -2.19 19.11 0.97
N ARG A 161 -0.99 18.93 1.52
CA ARG A 161 0.16 19.80 1.26
C ARG A 161 0.58 19.77 -0.22
N ALA A 162 0.55 18.60 -0.86
CA ALA A 162 0.80 18.50 -2.29
C ALA A 162 -0.24 19.26 -3.12
N VAL A 163 -1.53 19.14 -2.78
CA VAL A 163 -2.61 19.90 -3.41
C VAL A 163 -2.44 21.40 -3.20
N ASP A 164 -2.06 21.84 -2.00
CA ASP A 164 -1.76 23.24 -1.69
C ASP A 164 -0.63 23.76 -2.60
N ASP A 165 0.45 23.01 -2.78
CA ASP A 165 1.54 23.37 -3.70
C ASP A 165 1.11 23.32 -5.17
N LEU A 166 0.35 22.32 -5.61
CA LEU A 166 -0.16 22.23 -6.99
C LEU A 166 -0.98 23.46 -7.39
N LEU A 167 -1.81 23.97 -6.49
CA LEU A 167 -2.59 25.20 -6.70
C LEU A 167 -1.70 26.44 -6.89
N VAL A 168 -0.51 26.45 -6.28
CA VAL A 168 0.50 27.50 -6.46
C VAL A 168 1.27 27.29 -7.76
N GLN A 169 1.66 26.05 -8.07
CA GLN A 169 2.49 25.72 -9.23
C GLN A 169 1.73 25.77 -10.56
N ARG A 170 0.40 25.63 -10.51
CA ARG A 170 -0.55 25.71 -11.65
C ARG A 170 -0.07 24.89 -12.87
N PRO A 171 0.14 23.57 -12.73
CA PRO A 171 0.50 22.73 -13.87
C PRO A 171 -0.62 22.73 -14.92
N ASP A 172 -0.27 22.54 -16.18
CA ASP A 172 -1.21 22.42 -17.31
C ASP A 172 -1.92 21.07 -17.31
N LEU A 173 -1.27 20.01 -16.81
CA LEU A 173 -1.81 18.65 -16.72
C LEU A 173 -1.39 18.00 -15.40
N ILE A 174 -2.31 17.32 -14.73
CA ILE A 174 -2.04 16.58 -13.49
C ILE A 174 -2.31 15.09 -13.76
N VAL A 175 -1.32 14.24 -13.44
CA VAL A 175 -1.44 12.78 -13.57
C VAL A 175 -1.23 12.09 -12.22
N LEU A 176 -2.11 11.14 -11.91
CA LEU A 176 -2.07 10.30 -10.71
C LEU A 176 -1.86 8.84 -11.14
N ALA A 177 -0.64 8.34 -10.95
CA ALA A 177 -0.17 7.07 -11.49
C ALA A 177 -0.52 5.84 -10.63
N GLY A 178 -1.74 5.78 -10.09
CA GLY A 178 -2.23 4.61 -9.34
C GLY A 178 -1.96 4.63 -7.84
N ASP A 179 -2.45 3.58 -7.18
CA ASP A 179 -2.49 3.37 -5.73
C ASP A 179 -3.00 4.60 -4.97
N ILE A 180 -4.16 5.08 -5.42
CA ILE A 180 -4.85 6.23 -4.85
C ILE A 180 -5.31 5.91 -3.43
N PHE A 181 -5.89 4.72 -3.23
CA PHE A 181 -6.27 4.20 -1.93
C PHE A 181 -5.38 3.04 -1.51
N HIS A 182 -5.21 2.88 -0.19
CA HIS A 182 -4.49 1.72 0.36
C HIS A 182 -5.30 0.41 0.28
N SER A 183 -6.59 0.48 -0.04
CA SER A 183 -7.43 -0.70 -0.20
C SER A 183 -8.54 -0.44 -1.19
N VAL A 184 -8.93 -1.48 -1.94
CA VAL A 184 -10.07 -1.51 -2.87
C VAL A 184 -11.36 -1.02 -2.21
N ARG A 185 -11.51 -1.22 -0.90
CA ARG A 185 -12.65 -0.72 -0.11
C ARG A 185 -12.15 0.32 0.91
N PRO A 186 -11.90 1.56 0.47
CA PRO A 186 -11.38 2.60 1.35
C PRO A 186 -12.41 3.04 2.39
N THR A 187 -11.91 3.72 3.43
CA THR A 187 -12.76 4.26 4.50
C THR A 187 -13.57 5.46 3.98
N ASN A 188 -14.77 5.70 4.54
CA ASN A 188 -15.57 6.89 4.20
C ASN A 188 -14.79 8.20 4.37
N PRO A 189 -14.00 8.41 5.45
CA PRO A 189 -13.14 9.58 5.57
C PRO A 189 -12.15 9.73 4.40
N ALA A 190 -11.49 8.65 3.95
CA ALA A 190 -10.56 8.71 2.83
C ALA A 190 -11.27 9.08 1.51
N ILE A 191 -12.45 8.50 1.24
CA ILE A 191 -13.27 8.82 0.06
C ILE A 191 -13.65 10.30 0.06
N LEU A 192 -14.21 10.79 1.18
CA LEU A 192 -14.64 12.19 1.30
C LEU A 192 -13.45 13.15 1.22
N PHE A 193 -12.31 12.79 1.81
CA PHE A 193 -11.10 13.59 1.76
C PHE A 193 -10.58 13.74 0.34
N LEU A 194 -10.46 12.64 -0.42
CA LEU A 194 -10.04 12.70 -1.82
C LEU A 194 -11.01 13.54 -2.66
N PHE A 195 -12.32 13.36 -2.47
CA PHE A 195 -13.34 14.16 -3.15
C PHE A 195 -13.12 15.66 -2.92
N GLN A 196 -12.91 16.06 -1.66
CA GLN A 196 -12.64 17.46 -1.31
C GLN A 196 -11.37 17.98 -1.95
N GLN A 197 -10.27 17.22 -1.91
CA GLN A 197 -9.00 17.65 -2.49
C GLN A 197 -9.05 17.76 -4.02
N LEU A 198 -9.67 16.79 -4.71
CA LEU A 198 -9.87 16.87 -6.17
C LEU A 198 -10.81 18.00 -6.54
N HIS A 199 -11.87 18.23 -5.76
CA HIS A 199 -12.76 19.37 -5.98
C HIS A 199 -12.02 20.71 -5.84
N ARG A 200 -11.10 20.85 -4.87
CA ARG A 200 -10.22 22.01 -4.74
C ARG A 200 -9.35 22.19 -5.99
N LEU A 201 -8.72 21.13 -6.49
CA LEU A 201 -7.92 21.19 -7.72
C LEU A 201 -8.77 21.59 -8.92
N ARG A 202 -9.92 20.94 -9.14
CA ARG A 202 -10.81 21.24 -10.27
C ARG A 202 -11.40 22.66 -10.22
N THR A 203 -11.61 23.20 -9.02
CA THR A 203 -12.10 24.58 -8.85
C THR A 203 -10.99 25.62 -8.99
N GLY A 204 -9.80 25.34 -8.45
CA GLY A 204 -8.65 26.24 -8.50
C GLY A 204 -7.90 26.24 -9.83
N LEU A 205 -7.95 25.12 -10.56
CA LEU A 205 -7.28 24.86 -11.83
C LEU A 205 -8.28 24.27 -12.85
N PRO A 206 -9.33 25.01 -13.24
CA PRO A 206 -10.39 24.48 -14.10
C PRO A 206 -9.89 24.01 -15.48
N GLU A 207 -8.86 24.69 -16.00
CA GLU A 207 -8.26 24.39 -17.30
C GLU A 207 -7.24 23.24 -17.28
N SER A 208 -6.81 22.80 -16.09
CA SER A 208 -5.81 21.73 -15.95
C SER A 208 -6.50 20.37 -15.82
N PRO A 209 -6.44 19.49 -16.84
CA PRO A 209 -7.04 18.16 -16.74
C PRO A 209 -6.37 17.35 -15.62
N VAL A 210 -7.14 16.46 -15.01
CA VAL A 210 -6.64 15.52 -14.02
C VAL A 210 -6.89 14.12 -14.54
N VAL A 211 -5.83 13.38 -14.81
CA VAL A 211 -5.90 11.98 -15.25
C VAL A 211 -5.50 11.09 -14.08
N MET A 212 -6.30 10.07 -13.81
CA MET A 212 -6.10 9.13 -12.72
C MET A 212 -6.22 7.70 -13.24
N ILE A 213 -5.20 6.89 -12.99
CA ILE A 213 -5.25 5.44 -13.26
C ILE A 213 -5.41 4.66 -11.96
N ALA A 214 -5.99 3.45 -12.04
CA ALA A 214 -5.99 2.51 -10.92
C ALA A 214 -4.65 1.77 -10.80
N GLY A 215 -4.11 1.71 -9.58
CA GLY A 215 -2.97 0.86 -9.25
C GLY A 215 -3.36 -0.53 -8.76
N GLU A 216 -2.42 -1.28 -8.19
CA GLU A 216 -2.65 -2.60 -7.61
C GLU A 216 -3.70 -2.56 -6.49
N HIS A 217 -3.58 -1.62 -5.54
CA HIS A 217 -4.43 -1.52 -4.36
C HIS A 217 -5.83 -1.00 -4.66
N ASP A 218 -5.99 -0.27 -5.77
CA ASP A 218 -7.29 0.20 -6.26
C ASP A 218 -8.06 -0.86 -7.07
N THR A 219 -7.36 -1.91 -7.51
CA THR A 219 -7.89 -2.91 -8.45
C THR A 219 -8.54 -4.08 -7.70
N PRO A 220 -9.86 -4.28 -7.84
CA PRO A 220 -10.53 -5.41 -7.20
C PRO A 220 -10.10 -6.75 -7.81
N ARG A 221 -9.89 -7.76 -6.96
CA ARG A 221 -9.62 -9.15 -7.41
C ARG A 221 -10.83 -9.83 -8.08
N SER A 222 -12.03 -9.29 -7.91
CA SER A 222 -13.27 -9.79 -8.50
C SER A 222 -14.04 -8.66 -9.19
N VAL A 223 -14.56 -8.94 -10.38
CA VAL A 223 -15.33 -8.01 -11.21
C VAL A 223 -16.58 -7.47 -10.48
N GLU A 224 -17.16 -8.24 -9.55
CA GLU A 224 -18.37 -7.84 -8.80
C GLU A 224 -18.14 -6.68 -7.82
N THR A 225 -16.92 -6.51 -7.28
CA THR A 225 -16.66 -5.48 -6.26
C THR A 225 -16.57 -4.08 -6.88
N GLY A 226 -16.18 -3.97 -8.15
CA GLY A 226 -15.89 -2.69 -8.80
C GLY A 226 -14.80 -1.88 -8.09
N THR A 227 -14.52 -0.69 -8.59
CA THR A 227 -13.60 0.27 -7.96
C THR A 227 -14.35 1.58 -7.69
N ILE A 228 -14.13 2.15 -6.51
CA ILE A 228 -14.76 3.41 -6.12
C ILE A 228 -14.22 4.61 -6.91
N LEU A 229 -13.07 4.47 -7.60
CA LEU A 229 -12.42 5.56 -8.32
C LEU A 229 -13.32 6.22 -9.38
N ARG A 230 -14.23 5.46 -10.02
CA ARG A 230 -15.17 6.02 -10.99
C ARG A 230 -16.09 7.11 -10.40
N LEU A 231 -16.26 7.15 -9.07
CA LEU A 231 -16.99 8.23 -8.40
C LEU A 231 -16.42 9.61 -8.75
N TYR A 232 -15.11 9.72 -8.94
CA TYR A 232 -14.44 11.00 -9.17
C TYR A 232 -14.58 11.53 -10.60
N GLU A 233 -15.09 10.72 -11.54
CA GLU A 233 -15.49 11.19 -12.88
C GLU A 233 -16.53 12.32 -12.77
N ALA A 234 -17.38 12.30 -11.74
CA ALA A 234 -18.36 13.35 -11.46
C ALA A 234 -17.74 14.73 -11.17
N LEU A 235 -16.45 14.79 -10.84
CA LEU A 235 -15.68 16.03 -10.66
C LEU A 235 -14.98 16.50 -11.95
N GLY A 236 -15.15 15.76 -13.06
CA GLY A 236 -14.41 15.99 -14.30
C GLY A 236 -12.96 15.53 -14.23
N VAL A 237 -12.69 14.46 -13.47
CA VAL A 237 -11.42 13.72 -13.49
C VAL A 237 -11.53 12.60 -14.52
N ASP A 238 -10.52 12.47 -15.39
CA ASP A 238 -10.45 11.36 -16.34
C ASP A 238 -9.91 10.11 -15.62
N VAL A 239 -10.82 9.19 -15.30
CA VAL A 239 -10.50 7.98 -14.54
C VAL A 239 -10.39 6.76 -15.47
N VAL A 240 -9.29 6.01 -15.35
CA VAL A 240 -9.04 4.79 -16.15
C VAL A 240 -8.68 3.63 -15.23
N VAL A 241 -9.50 2.58 -15.22
CA VAL A 241 -9.44 1.54 -14.16
C VAL A 241 -9.32 0.12 -14.68
N ASP A 242 -9.64 -0.13 -15.94
CA ASP A 242 -9.76 -1.47 -16.52
C ASP A 242 -8.84 -1.66 -17.73
N GLN A 243 -9.11 -0.95 -18.82
CA GLN A 243 -8.43 -1.07 -20.09
C GLN A 243 -7.60 0.19 -20.38
N ALA A 244 -6.51 0.02 -21.11
CA ALA A 244 -5.71 1.15 -21.55
C ALA A 244 -6.54 2.07 -22.46
N ARG A 245 -6.40 3.39 -22.25
CA ARG A 245 -7.16 4.41 -23.00
C ARG A 245 -6.28 5.59 -23.37
N HIS A 246 -6.43 6.07 -24.60
CA HIS A 246 -5.91 7.36 -25.01
C HIS A 246 -6.86 8.47 -24.58
N LEU A 247 -6.31 9.49 -23.94
CA LEU A 247 -7.00 10.71 -23.55
C LEU A 247 -6.31 11.88 -24.25
N THR A 248 -7.02 12.54 -25.16
CA THR A 248 -6.47 13.63 -25.97
C THR A 248 -7.01 14.97 -25.50
N PHE A 249 -6.11 15.89 -25.19
CA PHE A 249 -6.40 17.23 -24.70
C PHE A 249 -6.03 18.26 -25.77
N SER A 250 -6.97 18.57 -26.66
CA SER A 250 -6.72 19.45 -27.83
C SER A 250 -6.19 20.84 -27.46
N LYS A 251 -6.57 21.39 -26.30
CA LYS A 251 -6.06 22.68 -25.80
C LYS A 251 -4.57 22.67 -25.46
N LEU A 252 -4.02 21.49 -25.14
CA LEU A 252 -2.62 21.28 -24.79
C LEU A 252 -1.83 20.64 -25.94
N ASP A 253 -2.50 20.32 -27.04
CA ASP A 253 -2.00 19.44 -28.11
C ASP A 253 -1.25 18.21 -27.57
N CYS A 254 -1.86 17.57 -26.57
CA CYS A 254 -1.25 16.50 -25.79
C CYS A 254 -2.16 15.26 -25.73
N SER A 255 -1.56 14.07 -25.79
CA SER A 255 -2.22 12.79 -25.57
C SER A 255 -1.58 12.04 -24.40
N VAL A 256 -2.40 11.52 -23.50
CA VAL A 256 -1.99 10.60 -22.43
C VAL A 256 -2.49 9.19 -22.78
N LEU A 257 -1.57 8.23 -22.94
CA LEU A 257 -1.94 6.81 -22.89
C LEU A 257 -1.97 6.39 -21.42
N ALA A 258 -3.18 6.25 -20.88
CA ALA A 258 -3.41 5.83 -19.50
C ALA A 258 -3.57 4.30 -19.43
N VAL A 259 -2.67 3.64 -18.68
CA VAL A 259 -2.57 2.19 -18.58
C VAL A 259 -2.66 1.77 -17.10
N PRO A 260 -3.85 1.40 -16.61
CA PRO A 260 -4.03 0.97 -15.23
C PRO A 260 -3.39 -0.41 -14.99
N HIS A 261 -3.12 -0.75 -13.73
CA HIS A 261 -2.53 -2.02 -13.32
C HIS A 261 -3.25 -3.24 -13.94
N GLN A 262 -4.59 -3.23 -13.94
CA GLN A 262 -5.42 -4.30 -14.51
C GLN A 262 -5.16 -4.55 -16.01
N ALA A 263 -4.79 -3.51 -16.78
CA ALA A 263 -4.46 -3.66 -18.20
C ALA A 263 -3.09 -4.32 -18.41
N VAL A 264 -2.13 -4.05 -17.52
CA VAL A 264 -0.78 -4.65 -17.57
C VAL A 264 -0.80 -6.13 -17.16
N MET A 265 -1.69 -6.49 -16.23
CA MET A 265 -1.85 -7.86 -15.73
C MET A 265 -2.57 -8.81 -16.70
N GLN A 266 -3.19 -8.29 -17.75
CA GLN A 266 -3.86 -9.13 -18.75
C GLN A 266 -2.84 -9.88 -19.61
N PRO A 267 -3.15 -11.14 -20.00
CA PRO A 267 -2.30 -11.90 -20.93
C PRO A 267 -2.06 -11.15 -22.24
N ASP A 268 -3.13 -10.55 -22.77
CA ASP A 268 -3.09 -9.70 -23.95
C ASP A 268 -2.83 -8.25 -23.52
N ARG A 269 -1.56 -7.90 -23.35
CA ARG A 269 -1.14 -6.56 -22.95
C ARG A 269 -1.48 -5.51 -24.02
N PRO A 270 -1.85 -4.27 -23.61
CA PRO A 270 -2.09 -3.20 -24.56
C PRO A 270 -0.80 -2.82 -25.30
N ALA A 271 -0.94 -2.45 -26.58
CA ALA A 271 0.16 -1.89 -27.33
C ALA A 271 0.52 -0.49 -26.82
N LEU A 272 1.70 -0.33 -26.24
CA LEU A 272 2.19 0.94 -25.73
C LEU A 272 2.73 1.78 -26.89
N ARG A 273 1.89 2.63 -27.51
CA ARG A 273 2.29 3.46 -28.65
C ARG A 273 1.77 4.89 -28.52
N PRO A 274 2.57 5.90 -28.89
CA PRO A 274 2.12 7.30 -28.96
C PRO A 274 0.94 7.50 -29.91
N GLN A 275 0.10 8.49 -29.62
CA GLN A 275 -1.00 8.89 -30.48
C GLN A 275 -0.50 9.80 -31.59
N ARG A 276 -0.83 9.48 -32.84
CA ARG A 276 -0.49 10.34 -33.99
C ARG A 276 -1.30 11.63 -33.96
N GLY A 277 -0.69 12.73 -34.40
CA GLY A 277 -1.35 14.03 -34.58
C GLY A 277 -1.48 14.86 -33.30
N THR A 278 -0.66 14.58 -32.29
CA THR A 278 -0.46 15.42 -31.11
C THR A 278 1.02 15.76 -30.97
N THR A 279 1.33 16.98 -30.51
CA THR A 279 2.71 17.42 -30.27
C THR A 279 3.32 16.68 -29.08
N PHE A 280 2.57 16.51 -27.98
CA PHE A 280 3.08 15.86 -26.77
C PHE A 280 2.39 14.52 -26.50
N ASN A 281 3.17 13.49 -26.22
CA ASN A 281 2.72 12.14 -25.90
C ASN A 281 3.28 11.66 -24.57
N ILE A 282 2.38 11.37 -23.64
CA ILE A 282 2.72 10.94 -22.28
C ILE A 282 2.20 9.51 -22.09
N LEU A 283 3.05 8.63 -21.57
CA LEU A 283 2.63 7.33 -21.05
C LEU A 283 2.41 7.44 -19.55
N LEU A 284 1.21 7.12 -19.08
CA LEU A 284 0.87 7.03 -17.67
C LEU A 284 0.56 5.57 -17.33
N ILE A 285 1.41 4.92 -16.54
CA ILE A 285 1.35 3.48 -16.33
C ILE A 285 1.71 3.10 -14.89
N HIS A 286 1.04 2.08 -14.35
CA HIS A 286 1.31 1.56 -13.01
C HIS A 286 1.82 0.11 -13.10
N GLY A 287 3.05 -0.13 -12.64
CA GLY A 287 3.67 -1.45 -12.70
C GLY A 287 5.12 -1.47 -12.22
N HIS A 288 5.63 -2.68 -12.00
CA HIS A 288 6.95 -2.94 -11.44
C HIS A 288 8.00 -3.12 -12.54
N LEU A 289 9.08 -2.35 -12.48
CA LEU A 289 10.22 -2.49 -13.36
C LEU A 289 11.34 -3.26 -12.63
N PRO A 290 11.79 -4.42 -13.13
CA PRO A 290 12.84 -5.20 -12.48
C PRO A 290 14.13 -4.39 -12.25
N GLY A 291 14.77 -4.61 -11.11
CA GLY A 291 16.00 -3.90 -10.70
C GLY A 291 15.73 -2.61 -9.90
N VAL A 292 14.48 -2.40 -9.48
CA VAL A 292 14.06 -1.27 -8.65
C VAL A 292 13.55 -1.79 -7.30
N GLY A 293 14.32 -1.60 -6.24
CA GLY A 293 13.88 -1.86 -4.85
C GLY A 293 13.90 -3.33 -4.39
N GLU A 294 14.28 -4.29 -5.24
CA GLU A 294 14.35 -5.71 -4.81
C GLU A 294 15.46 -5.97 -3.79
N GLU A 295 16.62 -5.33 -3.94
CA GLU A 295 17.79 -5.55 -3.07
C GLU A 295 17.48 -5.27 -1.59
N ARG A 296 16.52 -4.40 -1.30
CA ARG A 296 16.16 -3.96 0.05
C ARG A 296 14.77 -4.40 0.51
N GLY A 297 14.09 -5.21 -0.30
CA GLY A 297 12.70 -5.60 -0.04
C GLY A 297 11.77 -4.39 0.05
N THR A 298 12.05 -3.33 -0.71
CA THR A 298 11.20 -2.15 -0.85
C THR A 298 10.26 -2.26 -2.04
N ALA A 299 10.51 -3.20 -2.95
CA ALA A 299 9.57 -3.63 -3.98
C ALA A 299 8.32 -4.28 -3.35
N GLU A 300 7.13 -3.88 -3.80
CA GLU A 300 5.88 -4.51 -3.39
C GLU A 300 5.68 -5.84 -4.15
N TYR A 301 5.32 -6.90 -3.40
CA TYR A 301 5.03 -8.19 -4.00
C TYR A 301 3.64 -8.20 -4.61
N GLY A 302 3.54 -8.47 -5.91
CA GLY A 302 2.25 -8.57 -6.62
C GLY A 302 2.12 -7.64 -7.81
N GLY A 303 3.05 -6.70 -7.95
CA GLY A 303 3.04 -5.71 -9.03
C GLY A 303 3.11 -6.31 -10.44
N ALA A 304 2.45 -5.64 -11.37
CA ALA A 304 2.48 -6.00 -12.77
C ALA A 304 3.86 -5.75 -13.38
N LEU A 305 4.57 -6.82 -13.75
CA LEU A 305 5.93 -6.72 -14.32
C LEU A 305 5.94 -5.97 -15.65
N LEU A 306 6.75 -4.93 -15.73
CA LEU A 306 7.04 -4.16 -16.93
C LEU A 306 8.40 -4.57 -17.49
N ASP A 307 8.54 -4.45 -18.81
CA ASP A 307 9.81 -4.57 -19.50
C ASP A 307 10.24 -3.19 -20.00
N HIS A 308 11.50 -2.82 -19.75
CA HIS A 308 12.10 -1.59 -20.29
C HIS A 308 11.96 -1.49 -21.81
N HIS A 309 12.08 -2.63 -22.51
CA HIS A 309 11.91 -2.71 -23.96
C HIS A 309 10.48 -2.38 -24.39
N ASP A 310 9.47 -2.87 -23.65
CA ASP A 310 8.05 -2.63 -23.97
C ASP A 310 7.63 -1.19 -23.69
N LEU A 311 8.19 -0.57 -22.63
CA LEU A 311 7.96 0.84 -22.32
C LEU A 311 8.46 1.76 -23.44
N ALA A 312 9.55 1.38 -24.10
CA ALA A 312 10.24 2.13 -25.17
C ALA A 312 10.28 3.66 -24.91
N PRO A 313 10.91 4.13 -23.81
CA PRO A 313 10.79 5.51 -23.35
C PRO A 313 11.08 6.58 -24.42
N ALA A 314 12.02 6.31 -25.32
CA ALA A 314 12.39 7.21 -26.42
C ALA A 314 11.26 7.53 -27.42
N GLN A 315 10.14 6.79 -27.41
CA GLN A 315 8.96 7.08 -28.23
C GLN A 315 8.02 8.11 -27.59
N TRP A 316 8.22 8.42 -26.31
CA TRP A 316 7.36 9.30 -25.52
C TRP A 316 8.06 10.62 -25.23
N ASP A 317 7.30 11.68 -25.00
CA ASP A 317 7.84 12.90 -24.41
C ASP A 317 8.09 12.71 -22.91
N TYR A 318 7.26 11.91 -22.25
CA TYR A 318 7.44 11.52 -20.85
C TYR A 318 6.72 10.22 -20.49
N VAL A 319 7.31 9.45 -19.59
CA VAL A 319 6.73 8.23 -19.01
C VAL A 319 6.58 8.42 -17.49
N ALA A 320 5.32 8.52 -17.05
CA ALA A 320 4.91 8.64 -15.66
C ALA A 320 4.58 7.25 -15.07
N LEU A 321 5.46 6.75 -14.21
CA LEU A 321 5.31 5.46 -13.52
C LEU A 321 4.83 5.63 -12.07
N GLY A 322 3.94 4.74 -11.63
CA GLY A 322 3.66 4.47 -10.21
C GLY A 322 3.90 3.01 -9.87
N HIS A 323 3.76 2.66 -8.58
CA HIS A 323 3.99 1.36 -7.91
C HIS A 323 5.21 1.39 -6.96
N TYR A 324 6.27 2.11 -7.32
CA TYR A 324 7.48 2.18 -6.51
C TYR A 324 7.53 3.46 -5.69
N HIS A 325 7.65 3.32 -4.37
CA HIS A 325 7.40 4.38 -3.38
C HIS A 325 8.58 5.36 -3.14
N VAL A 326 9.66 5.23 -3.90
CA VAL A 326 10.78 6.18 -3.87
C VAL A 326 10.87 6.83 -5.24
N ALA A 327 10.87 8.17 -5.26
CA ALA A 327 11.03 8.92 -6.50
C ALA A 327 12.33 8.46 -7.19
N GLN A 328 12.23 7.97 -8.43
CA GLN A 328 13.35 7.34 -9.11
C GLN A 328 13.29 7.56 -10.62
N GLN A 329 14.41 8.00 -11.18
CA GLN A 329 14.59 8.03 -12.63
C GLN A 329 14.98 6.63 -13.13
N VAL A 330 14.31 6.15 -14.17
CA VAL A 330 14.59 4.86 -14.81
C VAL A 330 14.96 4.97 -16.29
N ALA A 331 14.72 6.14 -16.90
CA ALA A 331 15.30 6.58 -18.17
C ALA A 331 15.30 8.13 -18.21
N ASP A 332 15.88 8.74 -19.24
CA ASP A 332 15.99 10.20 -19.35
C ASP A 332 14.63 10.91 -19.18
N ASN A 333 13.57 10.35 -19.77
CA ASN A 333 12.20 10.86 -19.71
C ASN A 333 11.23 9.92 -18.96
N ALA A 334 11.72 8.97 -18.17
CA ALA A 334 10.89 8.00 -17.45
C ALA A 334 11.19 7.97 -15.95
N TRP A 335 10.14 8.14 -15.14
CA TRP A 335 10.29 8.29 -13.70
C TRP A 335 9.17 7.61 -12.93
N TYR A 336 9.53 6.98 -11.81
CA TYR A 336 8.63 6.75 -10.69
C TYR A 336 8.53 8.03 -9.85
N ALA A 337 7.30 8.49 -9.56
CA ALA A 337 7.11 9.64 -8.67
C ALA A 337 7.37 9.30 -7.20
N GLY A 338 7.11 8.06 -6.78
CA GLY A 338 7.11 7.68 -5.37
C GLY A 338 5.84 8.10 -4.64
N SER A 339 5.68 7.55 -3.43
CA SER A 339 4.60 7.93 -2.53
C SER A 339 4.89 9.27 -1.85
N LEU A 340 3.86 9.97 -1.41
CA LEU A 340 4.00 11.26 -0.70
C LEU A 340 4.35 11.11 0.79
N GLU A 341 4.26 9.88 1.32
CA GLU A 341 4.52 9.54 2.71
C GLU A 341 5.05 8.09 2.79
N TYR A 342 5.73 7.72 3.88
CA TYR A 342 6.21 6.35 4.05
C TYR A 342 5.04 5.43 4.47
N VAL A 343 4.60 4.61 3.52
CA VAL A 343 3.43 3.72 3.61
C VAL A 343 3.77 2.25 3.38
N SER A 344 5.05 1.94 3.14
CA SER A 344 5.48 0.55 2.99
C SER A 344 5.65 -0.17 4.33
N PRO A 345 5.64 -1.51 4.32
CA PRO A 345 6.00 -2.32 5.48
C PRO A 345 7.47 -2.12 5.94
N ASN A 346 8.36 -1.74 5.02
CA ASN A 346 9.78 -1.49 5.28
C ASN A 346 10.16 -0.03 4.95
N PRO A 347 9.75 0.95 5.79
CA PRO A 347 10.11 2.35 5.57
C PRO A 347 11.62 2.60 5.70
N TRP A 348 12.32 1.73 6.43
CA TRP A 348 13.76 1.83 6.65
C TRP A 348 14.56 1.53 5.38
N GLY A 349 14.14 0.53 4.59
CA GLY A 349 14.73 0.27 3.28
C GLY A 349 14.54 1.46 2.34
N GLN A 350 13.37 2.12 2.37
CA GLN A 350 13.13 3.30 1.54
C GLN A 350 14.05 4.48 1.92
N LEU A 351 14.28 4.71 3.21
CA LEU A 351 15.23 5.73 3.67
C LEU A 351 16.64 5.46 3.14
N GLN A 352 17.05 4.20 3.08
CA GLN A 352 18.34 3.81 2.51
C GLN A 352 18.34 4.02 0.98
N ASP A 353 17.27 3.66 0.27
CA ASP A 353 17.15 3.84 -1.18
C ASP A 353 17.18 5.33 -1.57
N GLU A 354 16.56 6.18 -0.76
CA GLU A 354 16.64 7.63 -0.86
C GLU A 354 18.10 8.09 -0.69
N ALA A 355 18.76 7.67 0.41
CA ALA A 355 20.12 8.09 0.74
C ALA A 355 21.16 7.73 -0.35
N ASP A 356 21.13 6.49 -0.87
CA ASP A 356 22.06 6.04 -1.92
C ASP A 356 21.95 6.87 -3.20
N ARG A 357 20.74 7.36 -3.47
CA ARG A 357 20.44 8.16 -4.66
C ARG A 357 20.63 9.65 -4.40
N SER A 358 21.21 10.02 -3.24
CA SER A 358 21.36 11.41 -2.78
C SER A 358 20.02 12.17 -2.79
N ARG A 359 18.93 11.46 -2.51
CA ARG A 359 17.57 12.00 -2.37
C ARG A 359 17.19 11.91 -0.90
N VAL A 360 16.43 12.88 -0.41
CA VAL A 360 15.97 12.86 0.98
C VAL A 360 14.52 13.31 1.00
N GLY A 361 13.65 12.42 1.50
CA GLY A 361 12.26 12.71 1.74
C GLY A 361 11.36 12.50 0.52
N LYS A 362 10.07 12.75 0.75
CA LYS A 362 9.01 12.50 -0.21
C LYS A 362 8.72 13.73 -1.07
N CYS A 363 8.20 13.51 -2.26
CA CYS A 363 7.91 14.57 -3.22
C CYS A 363 6.85 14.13 -4.22
N TYR A 364 6.32 15.09 -4.97
CA TYR A 364 5.80 14.82 -6.30
C TYR A 364 6.73 15.43 -7.35
N LEU A 365 6.51 15.15 -8.64
CA LEU A 365 7.36 15.63 -9.72
C LEU A 365 6.63 16.69 -10.54
N LEU A 366 7.26 17.85 -10.74
CA LEU A 366 6.92 18.76 -11.85
C LEU A 366 7.80 18.44 -13.04
N VAL A 367 7.23 18.43 -14.23
CA VAL A 367 7.94 18.10 -15.47
C VAL A 367 7.62 19.14 -16.52
N ASP A 368 8.66 19.74 -17.09
CA ASP A 368 8.53 20.67 -18.21
C ASP A 368 8.85 19.94 -19.53
N LEU A 369 7.86 19.84 -20.42
CA LEU A 369 7.98 19.28 -21.77
C LEU A 369 8.25 20.38 -22.80
N PRO A 370 8.96 20.10 -23.92
CA PRO A 370 9.39 18.78 -24.42
C PRO A 370 10.66 18.21 -23.79
N ALA A 371 11.43 19.00 -23.04
CA ALA A 371 12.75 18.57 -22.55
C ALA A 371 12.73 17.49 -21.46
N ALA A 372 11.54 17.07 -21.00
CA ALA A 372 11.34 16.17 -19.86
C ALA A 372 12.12 16.60 -18.61
N ARG A 373 12.25 17.91 -18.37
CA ARG A 373 13.01 18.43 -17.23
C ARG A 373 12.20 18.21 -15.94
N VAL A 374 12.67 17.28 -15.10
CA VAL A 374 12.02 16.92 -13.85
C VAL A 374 12.53 17.76 -12.68
N VAL A 375 11.62 18.41 -11.97
CA VAL A 375 11.86 19.15 -10.73
C VAL A 375 11.06 18.50 -9.59
N PRO A 376 11.73 17.79 -8.67
CA PRO A 376 11.07 17.27 -7.47
C PRO A 376 10.51 18.41 -6.60
N ARG A 377 9.30 18.23 -6.10
CA ARG A 377 8.59 19.15 -5.20
C ARG A 377 8.46 18.50 -3.82
N PRO A 378 9.35 18.82 -2.88
CA PRO A 378 9.39 18.16 -1.57
C PRO A 378 8.08 18.35 -0.81
N ILE A 379 7.56 17.25 -0.28
CA ILE A 379 6.44 17.24 0.64
C ILE A 379 7.01 16.92 2.01
N ALA A 380 7.01 17.90 2.90
CA ALA A 380 7.41 17.67 4.28
C ALA A 380 6.49 16.60 4.88
N PRO A 381 7.02 15.53 5.50
CA PRO A 381 6.17 14.56 6.16
C PRO A 381 5.55 15.17 7.41
N ALA A 382 4.43 14.62 7.86
CA ALA A 382 3.84 15.03 9.15
C ALA A 382 4.76 14.64 10.32
N ARG A 383 5.46 13.51 10.18
CA ARG A 383 6.38 12.93 11.17
C ARG A 383 7.58 12.33 10.47
N ARG A 384 8.74 12.37 11.12
CA ARG A 384 9.97 11.75 10.62
C ARG A 384 10.01 10.27 10.97
N HIS A 385 10.56 9.50 10.04
CA HIS A 385 11.07 8.17 10.30
C HIS A 385 12.54 8.32 10.71
N ILE A 386 12.86 7.97 11.94
CA ILE A 386 14.19 8.14 12.54
C ILE A 386 14.76 6.76 12.81
N ASP A 387 15.77 6.38 12.03
CA ASP A 387 16.58 5.20 12.30
C ASP A 387 17.76 5.65 13.17
N LEU A 388 17.72 5.32 14.46
CA LEU A 388 18.80 5.64 15.38
C LEU A 388 20.05 4.83 15.03
N ALA A 389 21.22 5.37 15.38
CA ALA A 389 22.48 4.69 15.13
C ALA A 389 22.44 3.26 15.69
N PRO A 390 22.82 2.25 14.89
CA PRO A 390 22.74 0.86 15.31
C PRO A 390 23.69 0.59 16.48
N ILE A 391 23.27 -0.25 17.42
CA ILE A 391 24.06 -0.64 18.59
C ILE A 391 24.49 -2.10 18.45
N GLU A 392 25.78 -2.37 18.56
CA GLU A 392 26.28 -3.74 18.74
C GLU A 392 26.09 -4.16 20.19
N GLY A 393 25.30 -5.22 20.41
CA GLY A 393 24.97 -5.79 21.72
C GLY A 393 25.91 -6.91 22.18
N LYS A 394 26.92 -7.25 21.37
CA LYS A 394 27.85 -8.35 21.65
C LYS A 394 28.60 -8.12 22.96
N GLY A 395 28.45 -9.05 23.89
CA GLY A 395 29.14 -9.02 25.19
C GLY A 395 28.63 -7.97 26.18
N LEU A 396 27.59 -7.21 25.84
CA LEU A 396 27.02 -6.21 26.75
C LEU A 396 26.13 -6.85 27.81
N THR A 397 26.24 -6.32 29.03
CA THR A 397 25.26 -6.54 30.09
C THR A 397 23.95 -5.82 29.76
N PRO A 398 22.81 -6.23 30.37
CA PRO A 398 21.54 -5.51 30.19
C PRO A 398 21.65 -4.02 30.51
N GLN A 399 22.34 -3.67 31.61
CA GLN A 399 22.49 -2.28 32.05
C GLN A 399 23.27 -1.42 31.05
N GLU A 400 24.40 -1.93 30.54
CA GLU A 400 25.18 -1.21 29.53
C GLU A 400 24.40 -1.01 28.23
N LEU A 401 23.62 -2.01 27.82
CA LEU A 401 22.78 -1.90 26.63
C LEU A 401 21.65 -0.87 26.85
N ASP A 402 21.01 -0.87 28.01
CA ASP A 402 19.99 0.12 28.36
C ASP A 402 20.55 1.55 28.36
N GLU A 403 21.76 1.77 28.88
CA GLU A 403 22.44 3.06 28.86
C GLU A 403 22.72 3.53 27.43
N ARG A 404 23.20 2.63 26.56
CA ARG A 404 23.44 2.96 25.14
C ARG A 404 22.14 3.31 24.41
N ILE A 405 21.05 2.59 24.66
CA ILE A 405 19.74 2.89 24.08
C ILE A 405 19.25 4.26 24.59
N LYS A 406 19.37 4.53 25.90
CA LYS A 406 19.00 5.83 26.50
C LYS A 406 19.79 6.98 25.88
N ASP A 407 21.09 6.81 25.70
CA ASP A 407 21.97 7.80 25.08
C ASP A 407 21.62 8.05 23.60
N ALA A 408 21.38 7.00 22.82
CA ALA A 408 20.95 7.12 21.43
C ALA A 408 19.62 7.87 21.29
N VAL A 409 18.65 7.57 22.16
CA VAL A 409 17.37 8.30 22.22
C VAL A 409 17.56 9.76 22.63
N ALA A 410 18.42 10.05 23.59
CA ALA A 410 18.69 11.41 24.05
C ALA A 410 19.39 12.27 22.98
N LYS A 411 20.26 11.65 22.17
CA LYS A 411 20.99 12.31 21.07
C LYS A 411 20.17 12.46 19.78
N ALA A 412 19.01 11.82 19.69
CA ALA A 412 18.16 11.86 18.50
C ALA A 412 17.82 13.31 18.09
N LYS A 413 17.99 13.61 16.80
CA LYS A 413 17.61 14.90 16.20
C LYS A 413 16.80 14.66 14.91
N PRO A 414 15.54 15.12 14.84
CA PRO A 414 14.74 15.72 15.92
C PRO A 414 14.51 14.74 17.08
N SER A 415 13.99 15.24 18.21
CA SER A 415 13.62 14.38 19.34
C SER A 415 12.64 13.28 18.92
N ILE A 416 12.63 12.16 19.64
CA ILE A 416 11.75 11.02 19.34
C ILE A 416 10.25 11.30 19.49
N ASP A 417 9.90 12.41 20.15
CA ASP A 417 8.52 12.74 20.54
C ASP A 417 7.62 12.89 19.32
N ASP A 418 6.51 12.16 19.33
CA ASP A 418 5.55 12.07 18.23
C ASP A 418 6.16 11.65 16.87
N GLN A 419 7.34 11.01 16.86
CA GLN A 419 7.99 10.50 15.65
C GLN A 419 7.85 8.98 15.51
N ILE A 420 8.23 8.44 14.34
CA ILE A 420 8.33 7.00 14.09
C ILE A 420 9.81 6.65 14.18
N VAL A 421 10.18 5.85 15.19
CA VAL A 421 11.58 5.67 15.57
C VAL A 421 11.92 4.19 15.61
N ARG A 422 13.08 3.82 15.06
CA ARG A 422 13.68 2.51 15.25
C ARG A 422 15.02 2.64 15.95
N GLN A 423 15.24 1.77 16.94
CA GLN A 423 16.56 1.48 17.47
C GLN A 423 16.92 0.05 17.05
N LEU A 424 17.88 -0.10 16.15
CA LEU A 424 18.45 -1.40 15.80
C LEU A 424 19.52 -1.78 16.82
N VAL A 425 19.42 -2.98 17.39
CA VAL A 425 20.47 -3.58 18.22
C VAL A 425 20.75 -4.98 17.69
N PHE A 426 21.98 -5.27 17.28
CA PHE A 426 22.37 -6.58 16.76
C PHE A 426 23.29 -7.33 17.72
N ASP A 427 23.47 -8.63 17.51
CA ASP A 427 24.27 -9.52 18.35
C ASP A 427 23.85 -9.56 19.84
N VAL A 428 22.54 -9.49 20.10
CA VAL A 428 21.99 -9.49 21.47
C VAL A 428 21.67 -10.91 21.95
N SER A 429 22.27 -11.31 23.08
CA SER A 429 21.96 -12.60 23.71
C SER A 429 20.51 -12.67 24.19
N ARG A 430 19.92 -13.88 24.24
CA ARG A 430 18.53 -14.03 24.76
C ARG A 430 18.40 -13.62 26.22
N ALA A 431 19.44 -13.84 27.03
CA ALA A 431 19.45 -13.43 28.44
C ALA A 431 19.45 -11.90 28.54
N THR A 432 20.35 -11.24 27.81
CA THR A 432 20.44 -9.76 27.78
C THR A 432 19.12 -9.13 27.34
N ALA A 433 18.51 -9.63 26.25
CA ALA A 433 17.26 -9.09 25.73
C ALA A 433 16.07 -9.23 26.71
N ARG A 434 16.07 -10.28 27.54
CA ARG A 434 14.98 -10.52 28.51
C ARG A 434 15.03 -9.53 29.66
N ASP A 435 16.23 -9.16 30.09
CA ASP A 435 16.47 -8.42 31.33
C ASP A 435 16.69 -6.91 31.11
N LEU A 436 16.39 -6.40 29.91
CA LEU A 436 16.39 -4.96 29.60
C LEU A 436 15.38 -4.18 30.47
N ASP A 437 15.63 -2.89 30.61
CA ASP A 437 14.75 -1.92 31.27
C ASP A 437 13.47 -1.68 30.45
N HIS A 438 12.52 -2.60 30.58
CA HIS A 438 11.22 -2.52 29.91
C HIS A 438 10.41 -1.29 30.35
N ALA A 439 10.70 -0.68 31.51
CA ALA A 439 10.03 0.54 31.93
C ALA A 439 10.51 1.73 31.10
N ALA A 440 11.81 1.87 30.88
CA ALA A 440 12.36 2.89 29.97
C ALA A 440 11.88 2.69 28.53
N VAL A 441 11.87 1.46 28.02
CA VAL A 441 11.35 1.17 26.67
C VAL A 441 9.87 1.56 26.54
N ARG A 442 9.03 1.28 27.56
CA ARG A 442 7.64 1.74 27.59
C ARG A 442 7.53 3.27 27.60
N ALA A 443 8.41 3.97 28.32
CA ALA A 443 8.45 5.43 28.32
C ALA A 443 8.79 5.99 26.93
N PHE A 444 9.74 5.39 26.21
CA PHE A 444 10.04 5.78 24.82
C PHE A 444 8.85 5.53 23.88
N LYS A 445 8.21 4.37 23.99
CA LYS A 445 6.98 4.06 23.24
C LYS A 445 5.85 5.03 23.53
N ALA A 446 5.74 5.52 24.77
CA ALA A 446 4.70 6.48 25.17
C ALA A 446 4.94 7.87 24.55
N ARG A 447 6.20 8.28 24.45
CA ARG A 447 6.63 9.58 23.89
C ARG A 447 6.58 9.64 22.36
N ALA A 448 7.09 8.61 21.69
CA ALA A 448 7.06 8.51 20.24
C ALA A 448 5.64 8.18 19.73
N LEU A 449 5.37 8.47 18.45
CA LEU A 449 4.21 7.88 17.79
C LEU A 449 4.35 6.36 17.78
N HIS A 450 5.53 5.89 17.37
CA HIS A 450 5.93 4.50 17.41
C HIS A 450 7.43 4.39 17.72
N PHE A 451 7.78 3.53 18.67
CA PHE A 451 9.18 3.20 18.97
C PHE A 451 9.40 1.69 18.80
N GLN A 452 10.14 1.32 17.75
CA GLN A 452 10.53 -0.03 17.42
C GLN A 452 11.93 -0.31 17.98
N LEU A 453 12.01 -1.14 19.03
CA LEU A 453 13.28 -1.72 19.45
C LEU A 453 13.48 -3.04 18.69
N ASP A 454 14.32 -3.01 17.64
CA ASP A 454 14.62 -4.16 16.79
C ASP A 454 15.86 -4.88 17.34
N LEU A 455 15.63 -5.94 18.13
CA LEU A 455 16.69 -6.77 18.71
C LEU A 455 16.98 -7.97 17.80
N ARG A 456 18.17 -8.02 17.23
CA ARG A 456 18.66 -9.14 16.43
C ARG A 456 19.62 -9.99 17.25
N ARG A 457 19.41 -11.30 17.19
CA ARG A 457 20.28 -12.28 17.84
C ARG A 457 21.60 -12.36 17.08
N PRO A 458 22.70 -12.76 17.75
CA PRO A 458 23.92 -13.11 17.05
C PRO A 458 23.59 -14.09 15.95
N GLU A 459 24.16 -13.86 14.76
CA GLU A 459 24.20 -14.91 13.77
C GLU A 459 24.91 -16.08 14.44
N THR A 460 24.14 -17.13 14.72
CA THR A 460 24.77 -18.42 14.96
C THR A 460 25.44 -18.72 13.65
N GLN A 461 26.77 -18.52 13.56
CA GLN A 461 27.56 -19.36 12.69
C GLN A 461 27.08 -20.76 13.06
N ARG A 462 26.26 -21.37 12.18
CA ARG A 462 26.35 -22.81 12.06
C ARG A 462 27.83 -22.98 11.86
N VAL A 463 28.50 -23.50 12.90
CA VAL A 463 29.71 -24.26 12.66
C VAL A 463 29.24 -25.20 11.56
N GLU A 464 29.67 -24.93 10.33
CA GLU A 464 29.79 -25.98 9.35
C GLU A 464 30.64 -26.99 10.10
N GLY A 465 29.98 -27.93 10.79
CA GLY A 465 30.65 -29.12 11.27
C GLY A 465 31.36 -29.60 10.03
N ALA A 466 32.69 -29.57 10.08
CA ALA A 466 33.55 -29.91 8.97
C ALA A 466 33.17 -31.32 8.52
N GLY A 467 32.28 -31.37 7.53
CA GLY A 467 31.76 -32.55 6.88
C GLY A 467 31.71 -32.17 5.41
N PRO A 468 32.43 -32.87 4.53
CA PRO A 468 32.65 -32.41 3.16
C PRO A 468 31.32 -32.51 2.40
N SER A 469 30.67 -31.36 2.20
CA SER A 469 29.48 -31.27 1.35
C SER A 469 29.51 -29.98 0.53
N ALA A 470 30.64 -29.74 -0.13
CA ALA A 470 30.66 -29.09 -1.43
C ALA A 470 30.54 -30.17 -2.53
N SER A 471 29.43 -30.91 -2.55
CA SER A 471 28.80 -31.53 -3.73
C SER A 471 27.64 -32.41 -3.26
N GLY A 472 26.52 -32.35 -3.98
CA GLY A 472 25.24 -32.94 -3.56
C GLY A 472 25.21 -34.46 -3.53
N ARG A 473 25.68 -35.07 -2.44
CA ARG A 473 25.36 -36.46 -2.08
C ARG A 473 24.41 -36.44 -0.88
N ARG A 474 23.16 -36.88 -1.08
CA ARG A 474 22.25 -37.14 0.04
C ARG A 474 22.87 -38.23 0.92
N GLN A 475 23.05 -37.96 2.21
CA GLN A 475 23.50 -38.94 3.18
C GLN A 475 22.53 -40.14 3.16
N THR A 476 23.08 -41.34 3.22
CA THR A 476 22.30 -42.58 3.33
C THR A 476 21.73 -42.71 4.75
N LEU A 477 20.67 -43.51 4.90
CA LEU A 477 20.06 -43.75 6.22
C LEU A 477 21.07 -44.32 7.25
N PRO A 478 21.97 -45.26 6.87
CA PRO A 478 23.05 -45.70 7.76
C PRO A 478 24.05 -44.60 8.16
N GLU A 479 24.39 -43.70 7.23
CA GLU A 479 25.27 -42.54 7.51
C GLU A 479 24.60 -41.56 8.50
N THR A 480 23.31 -41.30 8.34
CA THR A 480 22.53 -40.42 9.23
C THR A 480 22.41 -41.00 10.64
N VAL A 481 22.19 -42.31 10.74
CA VAL A 481 22.08 -43.00 12.04
C VAL A 481 23.42 -43.05 12.76
N ARG A 482 24.52 -43.24 12.04
CA ARG A 482 25.88 -43.17 12.62
C ARG A 482 26.13 -41.81 13.27
N ASP A 483 25.96 -40.72 12.52
CA ASP A 483 26.17 -39.36 13.03
C ASP A 483 25.31 -39.08 14.27
N PHE A 484 24.07 -39.55 14.28
CA PHE A 484 23.15 -39.37 15.40
C PHE A 484 23.58 -40.16 16.66
N LEU A 485 24.00 -41.43 16.51
CA LEU A 485 24.39 -42.27 17.64
C LEU A 485 25.75 -41.86 18.21
N GLU A 486 26.66 -41.34 17.39
CA GLU A 486 27.97 -40.84 17.82
C GLU A 486 27.87 -39.66 18.78
N HIS A 487 26.86 -38.79 18.61
CA HIS A 487 26.68 -37.58 19.41
C HIS A 487 25.64 -37.74 20.53
N ARG A 488 25.01 -38.90 20.62
CA ARG A 488 24.00 -39.16 21.66
C ARG A 488 24.67 -39.34 23.02
N PRO A 489 24.16 -38.72 24.10
CA PRO A 489 24.61 -39.03 25.46
C PRO A 489 24.37 -40.53 25.72
N LEU A 490 25.43 -41.23 26.17
CA LEU A 490 25.37 -42.65 26.54
C LEU A 490 25.88 -42.78 27.97
N ASP A 491 25.32 -43.76 28.69
CA ASP A 491 25.80 -44.13 30.01
C ASP A 491 27.25 -44.61 29.95
N ALA A 492 28.04 -44.30 30.98
CA ALA A 492 29.48 -44.50 31.00
C ALA A 492 29.92 -45.97 30.82
N ASP A 493 28.99 -46.90 31.03
CA ASP A 493 29.21 -48.33 31.07
C ASP A 493 29.08 -48.97 29.67
N LEU A 494 28.63 -48.21 28.68
CA LEU A 494 28.38 -48.68 27.31
C LEU A 494 29.51 -48.29 26.36
N ASP A 495 30.05 -49.27 25.63
CA ASP A 495 31.00 -49.00 24.57
C ASP A 495 30.31 -48.30 23.39
N ARG A 496 30.62 -47.01 23.22
CA ARG A 496 30.08 -46.17 22.15
C ARG A 496 30.40 -46.72 20.76
N ALA A 497 31.60 -47.27 20.55
CA ALA A 497 32.00 -47.79 19.24
C ALA A 497 31.17 -49.02 18.86
N GLU A 498 30.94 -49.91 19.83
CA GLU A 498 30.08 -51.08 19.62
C GLU A 498 28.61 -50.70 19.45
N PHE A 499 28.12 -49.73 20.23
CA PHE A 499 26.74 -49.22 20.15
C PHE A 499 26.43 -48.59 18.78
N VAL A 500 27.33 -47.75 18.27
CA VAL A 500 27.19 -47.14 16.94
C VAL A 500 27.24 -48.21 15.85
N ARG A 501 28.15 -49.20 15.96
CA ARG A 501 28.25 -50.30 15.00
C ARG A 501 26.95 -51.10 14.90
N LEU A 502 26.40 -51.57 16.03
CA LEU A 502 25.15 -52.33 16.07
C LEU A 502 23.96 -51.51 15.55
N GLY A 503 23.88 -50.22 15.92
CA GLY A 503 22.80 -49.35 15.46
C GLY A 503 22.80 -49.13 13.94
N VAL A 504 23.98 -49.03 13.34
CA VAL A 504 24.12 -48.92 11.87
C VAL A 504 23.80 -50.25 11.19
N GLU A 505 24.21 -51.38 11.77
CA GLU A 505 23.95 -52.74 11.25
C GLU A 505 22.46 -53.08 11.24
N TYR A 506 21.72 -52.81 12.32
CA TYR A 506 20.27 -53.05 12.37
C TYR A 506 19.47 -52.24 11.35
N VAL A 507 19.88 -50.99 11.10
CA VAL A 507 19.23 -50.13 10.10
C VAL A 507 19.60 -50.58 8.68
N GLY A 508 20.82 -51.10 8.49
CA GLY A 508 21.23 -51.76 7.26
C GLY A 508 20.34 -52.96 6.92
N HIS A 509 20.17 -53.90 7.86
CA HIS A 509 19.33 -55.08 7.67
C HIS A 509 17.85 -54.75 7.43
N ALA A 510 17.28 -53.79 8.16
CA ALA A 510 15.90 -53.36 7.96
C ALA A 510 15.67 -52.75 6.56
N SER A 511 16.70 -52.10 5.99
CA SER A 511 16.63 -51.52 4.64
C SER A 511 16.71 -52.58 3.53
N GLU A 512 17.29 -53.75 3.81
CA GLU A 512 17.37 -54.90 2.89
C GLU A 512 16.09 -55.74 2.91
N GLU A 513 15.42 -55.87 4.06
CA GLU A 513 14.16 -56.64 4.22
C GLU A 513 12.93 -55.93 3.63
N GLU A 514 12.89 -54.59 3.59
CA GLU A 514 11.79 -53.81 2.98
C GLU A 514 11.97 -53.56 1.46
N GLY A 515 13.12 -53.94 0.90
CA GLY A 515 13.46 -53.75 -0.52
C GLY A 515 13.34 -55.00 -1.41
N GLY A 516 12.85 -56.12 -0.87
CA GLY A 516 12.68 -57.42 -1.54
C GLY A 516 11.28 -57.68 -2.08
#